data_AF-A0AAW1QV89-F1
#
_entry.id   AF-A0AAW1QV89-F1
#
_cell.length_a   1.000
_cell.length_b   1.000
_cell.length_c   1.000
_cell.angle_alpha   90.00
_cell.angle_beta   90.00
_cell.angle_gamma   90.00
#
_symmetry.space_group_name_H-M   'P 1'
#
loop_
_entity.id
_entity.type
_entity.pdbx_description
1 polymer ?
#
loop_
_entity_poly.entity_id
_entity_poly.type
_entity_poly.pdbx_seq_one_letter_code
_entity_poly.pdbx_strand_id
1 'polypeptide(L)'
;MSATIQLKGSEEVASRNAARRRSKQREQQWYLGLALATACGFLIFGAASVCYRSVWHQHSSPQPAIEAYITAVTLVLAAIGMEFYARWAHKALWHDFTPGWDVHKSHHTKRVGPFEANDMFSGMNAAPAIALCAYGFFAPGLVAAFCFGAGIGITIFGISYMFVHDGLVHKRFPTGSMGKIPFLRRVAAAHSLHHIDKFNGVPYGLFLGPQELARVGGTDDLNRQVERQIAIEKQRAASNSLALKAS
;
A
#
# COMPACT_ATOMS: atom_id res chain seq x y z
N MET A 1 -28.94 42.49 -22.00
CA MET A 1 -28.41 42.54 -20.62
C MET A 1 -28.52 41.22 -19.86
N SER A 2 -29.65 40.51 -19.89
CA SER A 2 -29.83 39.25 -19.12
C SER A 2 -28.87 38.10 -19.51
N ALA A 3 -28.65 37.89 -20.82
CA ALA A 3 -27.74 36.84 -21.32
C ALA A 3 -26.26 37.08 -20.96
N THR A 4 -25.81 38.33 -20.98
CA THR A 4 -24.43 38.72 -20.65
C THR A 4 -24.12 38.53 -19.16
N ILE A 5 -25.10 38.76 -18.28
CA ILE A 5 -24.98 38.54 -16.83
C ILE A 5 -24.93 37.03 -16.52
N GLN A 6 -25.74 36.22 -17.21
CA GLN A 6 -25.74 34.76 -17.10
C GLN A 6 -24.40 34.15 -17.55
N LEU A 7 -23.85 34.61 -18.68
CA LEU A 7 -22.55 34.15 -19.18
C LEU A 7 -21.41 34.51 -18.21
N LYS A 8 -21.37 35.75 -17.71
CA LYS A 8 -20.36 36.20 -16.75
C LYS A 8 -20.42 35.42 -15.43
N GLY A 9 -21.61 35.09 -14.95
CA GLY A 9 -21.80 34.23 -13.78
C GLY A 9 -21.33 32.78 -14.01
N SER A 10 -21.53 32.25 -15.22
CA SER A 10 -21.08 30.91 -15.59
C SER A 10 -19.55 30.79 -15.68
N GLU A 11 -18.88 31.83 -16.22
CA GLU A 11 -17.42 31.91 -16.32
C GLU A 11 -16.78 32.03 -14.94
N GLU A 12 -17.37 32.82 -14.04
CA GLU A 12 -16.88 32.98 -12.67
C GLU A 12 -16.97 31.67 -11.86
N VAL A 13 -18.07 30.93 -12.00
CA VAL A 13 -18.23 29.59 -11.40
C VAL A 13 -17.25 28.59 -12.00
N ALA A 14 -17.04 28.59 -13.32
CA ALA A 14 -16.07 27.74 -13.98
C ALA A 14 -14.63 28.02 -13.49
N SER A 15 -14.26 29.30 -13.39
CA SER A 15 -12.95 29.75 -12.87
C SER A 15 -12.73 29.33 -11.41
N ARG A 16 -13.71 29.55 -10.52
CA ARG A 16 -13.63 29.11 -9.11
C ARG A 16 -13.50 27.58 -9.00
N ASN A 17 -14.22 26.82 -9.83
CA ASN A 17 -14.11 25.37 -9.88
C ASN A 17 -12.73 24.91 -10.41
N ALA A 18 -12.18 25.57 -11.42
CA ALA A 18 -10.84 25.30 -11.94
C ALA A 18 -9.76 25.59 -10.88
N ALA A 19 -9.84 26.72 -10.19
CA ALA A 19 -8.94 27.07 -9.09
C ALA A 19 -8.99 26.05 -7.94
N ARG A 20 -10.19 25.63 -7.53
CA ARG A 20 -10.39 24.57 -6.52
C ARG A 20 -9.78 23.24 -6.96
N ARG A 21 -9.90 22.88 -8.24
CA ARG A 21 -9.29 21.66 -8.80
C ARG A 21 -7.76 21.73 -8.79
N ARG A 22 -7.17 22.85 -9.21
CA ARG A 22 -5.71 23.07 -9.18
C ARG A 22 -5.16 23.01 -7.74
N SER A 23 -5.85 23.62 -6.78
CA SER A 23 -5.49 23.56 -5.37
C SER A 23 -5.48 22.11 -4.84
N LYS A 24 -6.53 21.34 -5.11
CA LYS A 24 -6.59 19.91 -4.75
C LYS A 24 -5.53 19.07 -5.44
N GLN A 25 -5.22 19.34 -6.71
CA GLN A 25 -4.15 18.64 -7.42
C GLN A 25 -2.78 18.93 -6.81
N ARG A 26 -2.50 20.19 -6.46
CA ARG A 26 -1.27 20.58 -5.77
C ARG A 26 -1.15 19.92 -4.41
N GLU A 27 -2.22 19.89 -3.63
CA GLU A 27 -2.29 19.18 -2.35
C GLU A 27 -2.01 17.68 -2.52
N GLN A 28 -2.62 17.04 -3.53
CA GLN A 28 -2.34 15.64 -3.84
C GLN A 28 -0.89 15.40 -4.26
N GLN A 29 -0.30 16.26 -5.09
CA GLN A 29 1.11 16.17 -5.45
C GLN A 29 2.02 16.32 -4.22
N TRP A 30 1.64 17.19 -3.28
CA TRP A 30 2.38 17.40 -2.04
C TRP A 30 2.35 16.16 -1.14
N TYR A 31 1.18 15.55 -0.93
CA TYR A 31 1.07 14.31 -0.18
C TYR A 31 1.76 13.13 -0.85
N LEU A 32 1.71 13.04 -2.18
CA LEU A 32 2.47 12.02 -2.92
C LEU A 32 3.98 12.21 -2.72
N GLY A 33 4.46 13.45 -2.87
CA GLY A 33 5.87 13.79 -2.65
C GLY A 33 6.32 13.47 -1.24
N LEU A 34 5.51 13.82 -0.24
CA LEU A 34 5.78 13.51 1.17
C LEU A 34 5.82 12.00 1.41
N ALA A 35 4.83 11.24 0.94
CA ALA A 35 4.80 9.79 1.09
C ALA A 35 6.03 9.12 0.44
N LEU A 36 6.41 9.54 -0.76
CA LEU A 36 7.60 9.05 -1.45
C LEU A 36 8.89 9.41 -0.71
N ALA A 37 9.01 10.65 -0.23
CA ALA A 37 10.18 11.10 0.52
C ALA A 37 10.34 10.28 1.81
N THR A 38 9.26 10.04 2.55
CA THR A 38 9.26 9.20 3.76
C THR A 38 9.66 7.76 3.43
N ALA A 39 9.08 7.17 2.38
CA ALA A 39 9.42 5.81 1.98
C ALA A 39 10.89 5.67 1.56
N CYS A 40 11.40 6.59 0.73
CA CYS A 40 12.81 6.64 0.37
C CYS A 40 13.70 6.84 1.60
N GLY A 41 13.30 7.69 2.55
CA GLY A 41 14.01 7.88 3.81
C GLY A 41 14.14 6.58 4.61
N PHE A 42 13.05 5.82 4.76
CA PHE A 42 13.09 4.51 5.43
C PHE A 42 13.96 3.49 4.70
N LEU A 43 13.90 3.44 3.37
CA LEU A 43 14.71 2.52 2.58
C LEU A 43 16.21 2.87 2.65
N ILE A 44 16.55 4.15 2.57
CA ILE A 44 17.92 4.65 2.72
C ILE A 44 18.42 4.37 4.13
N PHE A 45 17.61 4.65 5.15
CA PHE A 45 17.96 4.38 6.54
C PHE A 45 18.16 2.87 6.79
N GLY A 46 17.30 2.02 6.24
CA GLY A 46 17.44 0.56 6.31
C GLY A 46 18.72 0.07 5.63
N ALA A 47 19.01 0.54 4.41
CA ALA A 47 20.23 0.19 3.69
C ALA A 47 21.50 0.67 4.44
N ALA A 48 21.49 1.90 4.92
CA ALA A 48 22.57 2.45 5.75
C ALA A 48 22.75 1.64 7.04
N SER A 49 21.66 1.21 7.68
CA SER A 49 21.71 0.37 8.88
C SER A 49 22.31 -1.01 8.61
N VAL A 50 22.02 -1.63 7.44
CA VAL A 50 22.67 -2.89 7.02
C VAL A 50 24.16 -2.72 6.82
N CYS A 51 24.58 -1.67 6.09
CA CYS A 51 25.99 -1.38 5.86
C CYS A 51 26.71 -1.09 7.19
N TYR A 52 26.12 -0.23 8.01
CA TYR A 52 26.69 0.17 9.29
C TYR A 52 26.80 -1.01 10.26
N ARG A 53 25.74 -1.83 10.37
CA ARG A 53 25.79 -3.06 11.17
C ARG A 53 26.91 -3.99 10.69
N SER A 54 27.07 -4.16 9.38
CA SER A 54 28.11 -5.02 8.81
C SER A 54 29.52 -4.55 9.15
N VAL A 55 29.74 -3.23 9.14
CA VAL A 55 31.03 -2.61 9.54
C VAL A 55 31.26 -2.71 11.05
N TRP A 56 30.24 -2.41 11.87
CA TRP A 56 30.34 -2.49 13.33
C TRP A 56 30.71 -3.91 13.76
N HIS A 57 29.99 -4.91 13.29
CA HIS A 57 30.17 -6.30 13.71
C HIS A 57 31.34 -7.00 13.02
N GLN A 58 32.06 -6.32 12.12
CA GLN A 58 33.25 -6.87 11.48
C GLN A 58 34.35 -7.24 12.48
N HIS A 59 34.43 -6.53 13.61
CA HIS A 59 35.42 -6.76 14.66
C HIS A 59 34.86 -7.53 15.87
N SER A 60 33.53 -7.59 16.01
CA SER A 60 32.84 -8.18 17.16
C SER A 60 32.26 -9.57 16.90
N SER A 61 32.07 -9.94 15.63
CA SER A 61 31.53 -11.24 15.23
C SER A 61 32.64 -12.21 14.81
N PRO A 62 32.53 -13.51 15.16
CA PRO A 62 33.41 -14.54 14.62
C PRO A 62 33.26 -14.75 13.10
N GLN A 63 32.10 -14.42 12.52
CA GLN A 63 31.74 -14.76 11.14
C GLN A 63 30.95 -13.64 10.43
N PRO A 64 31.51 -12.44 10.28
CA PRO A 64 30.76 -11.26 9.81
C PRO A 64 30.26 -11.40 8.36
N ALA A 65 30.99 -12.09 7.49
CA ALA A 65 30.56 -12.34 6.11
C ALA A 65 29.30 -13.24 6.04
N ILE A 66 29.22 -14.25 6.91
CA ILE A 66 28.07 -15.16 6.98
C ILE A 66 26.87 -14.42 7.56
N GLU A 67 27.06 -13.56 8.57
CA GLU A 67 25.99 -12.70 9.09
C GLU A 67 25.41 -11.77 8.01
N ALA A 68 26.27 -11.14 7.22
CA ALA A 68 25.82 -10.28 6.12
C ALA A 68 25.00 -11.07 5.08
N TYR A 69 25.46 -12.28 4.72
CA TYR A 69 24.73 -13.17 3.83
C TYR A 69 23.37 -13.58 4.39
N ILE A 70 23.31 -14.02 5.66
CA ILE A 70 22.06 -14.38 6.34
C ILE A 70 21.10 -13.20 6.39
N THR A 71 21.60 -12.01 6.70
CA THR A 71 20.79 -10.78 6.72
C THR A 71 20.15 -10.54 5.36
N ALA A 72 20.93 -10.60 4.28
CA ALA A 72 20.45 -10.38 2.92
C ALA A 72 19.41 -11.43 2.48
N VAL A 73 19.68 -12.71 2.70
CA VAL A 73 18.76 -13.80 2.35
C VAL A 73 17.47 -13.71 3.16
N THR A 74 17.59 -13.53 4.48
CA THR A 74 16.41 -13.48 5.37
C THR A 74 15.54 -12.27 5.09
N LEU A 75 16.13 -11.13 4.73
CA LEU A 75 15.39 -9.95 4.29
C LEU A 75 14.50 -10.25 3.08
N VAL A 76 15.06 -10.86 2.03
CA VAL A 76 14.30 -11.21 0.82
C VAL A 76 13.21 -12.24 1.14
N LEU A 77 13.57 -13.29 1.87
CA LEU A 77 12.63 -14.34 2.25
C LEU A 77 11.51 -13.82 3.14
N ALA A 78 11.79 -12.93 4.10
CA ALA A 78 10.78 -12.33 4.95
C ALA A 78 9.86 -11.38 4.15
N ALA A 79 10.40 -10.58 3.22
CA ALA A 79 9.59 -9.71 2.37
C ALA A 79 8.59 -10.52 1.50
N ILE A 80 9.01 -11.67 0.97
CA ILE A 80 8.14 -12.58 0.20
C ILE A 80 7.20 -13.35 1.13
N GLY A 81 7.73 -13.88 2.23
CA GLY A 81 7.00 -14.67 3.22
C GLY A 81 5.84 -13.90 3.85
N MET A 82 5.99 -12.59 4.00
CA MET A 82 4.95 -11.72 4.53
C MET A 82 3.68 -11.70 3.70
N GLU A 83 3.72 -11.95 2.38
CA GLU A 83 2.49 -12.09 1.58
C GLU A 83 1.68 -13.34 2.01
N PHE A 84 2.38 -14.45 2.30
CA PHE A 84 1.74 -15.68 2.75
C PHE A 84 1.20 -15.54 4.18
N TYR A 85 1.99 -14.92 5.06
CA TYR A 85 1.55 -14.60 6.42
C TYR A 85 0.36 -13.64 6.40
N ALA A 86 0.42 -12.54 5.63
CA ALA A 86 -0.65 -11.55 5.54
C ALA A 86 -1.94 -12.18 5.02
N ARG A 87 -1.87 -13.02 3.98
CA ARG A 87 -3.02 -13.79 3.51
C ARG A 87 -3.63 -14.65 4.62
N TRP A 88 -2.80 -15.42 5.31
CA TRP A 88 -3.26 -16.30 6.39
C TRP A 88 -3.88 -15.48 7.54
N ALA A 89 -3.20 -14.42 7.99
CA ALA A 89 -3.68 -13.54 9.04
C ALA A 89 -4.98 -12.85 8.65
N HIS A 90 -5.08 -12.38 7.41
CA HIS A 90 -6.29 -11.75 6.89
C HIS A 90 -7.48 -12.70 6.96
N LYS A 91 -7.33 -13.94 6.49
CA LYS A 91 -8.40 -14.92 6.61
C LYS A 91 -8.65 -15.34 8.07
N ALA A 92 -7.65 -15.92 8.71
CA ALA A 92 -7.81 -16.61 9.99
C ALA A 92 -7.99 -15.66 11.17
N LEU A 93 -7.24 -14.55 11.19
CA LEU A 93 -7.21 -13.62 12.31
C LEU A 93 -8.14 -12.42 12.12
N TRP A 94 -8.38 -11.97 10.88
CA TRP A 94 -9.19 -10.75 10.65
C TRP A 94 -10.62 -11.05 10.17
N HIS A 95 -10.87 -12.19 9.51
CA HIS A 95 -12.22 -12.60 9.08
C HIS A 95 -12.82 -13.70 9.95
N ASP A 96 -12.11 -14.82 10.13
CA ASP A 96 -12.65 -16.00 10.79
C ASP A 96 -12.72 -15.84 12.33
N PHE A 97 -11.80 -15.05 12.91
CA PHE A 97 -11.74 -14.79 14.36
C PHE A 97 -12.62 -13.60 14.75
N THR A 98 -13.63 -13.82 15.60
CA THR A 98 -14.66 -12.80 15.92
C THR A 98 -14.09 -11.46 16.42
N PRO A 99 -13.19 -11.40 17.42
CA PRO A 99 -12.61 -10.12 17.84
C PRO A 99 -11.78 -9.43 16.74
N GLY A 100 -11.19 -10.21 15.84
CA GLY A 100 -10.49 -9.68 14.69
C GLY A 100 -11.43 -9.09 13.66
N TRP A 101 -12.57 -9.73 13.41
CA TRP A 101 -13.60 -9.20 12.55
C TRP A 101 -14.23 -7.91 13.10
N ASP A 102 -14.43 -7.81 14.42
CA ASP A 102 -14.96 -6.59 15.03
C ASP A 102 -14.07 -5.36 14.74
N VAL A 103 -12.76 -5.58 14.62
CA VAL A 103 -11.78 -4.56 14.21
C VAL A 103 -11.76 -4.40 12.68
N HIS A 104 -11.69 -5.51 11.94
CA HIS A 104 -11.53 -5.50 10.48
C HIS A 104 -12.78 -5.00 9.75
N LYS A 105 -13.97 -5.15 10.33
CA LYS A 105 -15.24 -4.69 9.77
C LYS A 105 -15.22 -3.21 9.42
N SER A 106 -14.50 -2.37 10.18
CA SER A 106 -14.36 -0.94 9.84
C SER A 106 -13.80 -0.74 8.43
N HIS A 107 -12.97 -1.67 7.99
CA HIS A 107 -12.29 -1.66 6.70
C HIS A 107 -13.17 -2.06 5.51
N HIS A 108 -14.19 -2.89 5.76
CA HIS A 108 -15.21 -3.30 4.77
C HIS A 108 -16.33 -2.26 4.64
N THR A 109 -16.45 -1.34 5.60
CA THR A 109 -17.45 -0.27 5.58
C THR A 109 -16.89 1.04 5.02
N LYS A 110 -17.77 1.98 4.69
CA LYS A 110 -17.34 3.31 4.24
C LYS A 110 -16.60 4.03 5.36
N ARG A 111 -15.32 4.33 5.12
CA ARG A 111 -14.45 5.08 6.04
C ARG A 111 -15.04 6.42 6.49
N VAL A 112 -14.88 6.71 7.78
CA VAL A 112 -15.19 8.00 8.41
C VAL A 112 -13.91 8.58 9.03
N GLY A 113 -13.44 9.71 8.52
CA GLY A 113 -12.23 10.36 9.02
C GLY A 113 -10.92 9.68 8.58
N PRO A 114 -9.77 10.10 9.13
CA PRO A 114 -8.44 9.67 8.66
C PRO A 114 -8.06 8.23 9.06
N PHE A 115 -8.60 7.72 10.18
CA PHE A 115 -8.22 6.43 10.77
C PHE A 115 -9.36 5.41 10.73
N GLU A 116 -9.01 4.13 10.76
CA GLU A 116 -9.93 2.99 10.91
C GLU A 116 -9.45 2.11 12.07
N ALA A 117 -10.37 1.39 12.73
CA ALA A 117 -9.99 0.43 13.77
C ALA A 117 -8.99 -0.62 13.22
N ASN A 118 -9.17 -1.00 11.96
CA ASN A 118 -8.27 -1.85 11.19
C ASN A 118 -6.80 -1.41 11.19
N ASP A 119 -6.51 -0.12 11.37
CA ASP A 119 -5.13 0.40 11.41
C ASP A 119 -4.33 -0.19 12.58
N MET A 120 -5.01 -0.73 13.59
CA MET A 120 -4.39 -1.49 14.68
C MET A 120 -3.55 -2.68 14.17
N PHE A 121 -3.99 -3.38 13.12
CA PHE A 121 -3.23 -4.52 12.58
C PHE A 121 -1.89 -4.09 11.99
N SER A 122 -1.82 -2.90 11.39
CA SER A 122 -0.54 -2.33 10.91
C SER A 122 0.40 -2.08 12.10
N GLY A 123 -0.11 -1.52 13.20
CA GLY A 123 0.67 -1.32 14.43
C GLY A 123 1.13 -2.63 15.06
N MET A 124 0.25 -3.64 15.15
CA MET A 124 0.57 -4.96 15.69
C MET A 124 1.64 -5.69 14.89
N ASN A 125 1.69 -5.52 13.56
CA ASN A 125 2.74 -6.10 12.73
C ASN A 125 4.03 -5.26 12.69
N ALA A 126 3.95 -3.94 12.94
CA ALA A 126 5.13 -3.08 13.05
C ALA A 126 5.94 -3.37 14.33
N ALA A 127 5.27 -3.65 15.45
CA ALA A 127 5.93 -3.95 16.72
C ALA A 127 6.96 -5.11 16.66
N PRO A 128 6.64 -6.31 16.13
CA PRO A 128 7.62 -7.38 15.98
C PRO A 128 8.73 -7.03 14.97
N ALA A 129 8.42 -6.29 13.90
CA ALA A 129 9.45 -5.84 12.96
C ALA A 129 10.49 -4.93 13.64
N ILE A 130 10.02 -3.97 14.47
CA ILE A 130 10.88 -3.09 15.25
C ILE A 130 11.70 -3.88 16.27
N ALA A 131 11.07 -4.81 16.99
CA ALA A 131 11.77 -5.64 17.98
C ALA A 131 12.88 -6.49 17.33
N LEU A 132 12.58 -7.11 16.19
CA LEU A 132 13.54 -7.89 15.41
C LEU A 132 14.69 -7.03 14.87
N CYS A 133 14.39 -5.84 14.34
CA CYS A 133 15.39 -4.89 13.90
C CYS A 133 16.28 -4.42 15.07
N ALA A 134 15.70 -4.05 16.21
CA ALA A 134 16.44 -3.57 17.37
C ALA A 134 17.37 -4.66 17.92
N TYR A 135 16.82 -5.85 18.22
CA TYR A 135 17.62 -6.98 18.70
C TYR A 135 18.72 -7.35 17.70
N GLY A 136 18.33 -7.52 16.43
CA GLY A 136 19.24 -7.96 15.38
C GLY A 136 20.35 -6.95 15.08
N PHE A 137 20.11 -5.65 15.25
CA PHE A 137 21.10 -4.60 15.03
C PHE A 137 22.18 -4.58 16.12
N PHE A 138 21.79 -4.66 17.39
CA PHE A 138 22.72 -4.51 18.52
C PHE A 138 23.46 -5.80 18.87
N ALA A 139 22.87 -6.97 18.63
CA ALA A 139 23.50 -8.25 18.93
C ALA A 139 24.36 -8.76 17.76
N PRO A 140 25.58 -9.28 17.99
CA PRO A 140 26.30 -10.09 17.02
C PRO A 140 25.73 -11.51 16.95
N GLY A 141 26.12 -12.26 15.92
CA GLY A 141 25.82 -13.67 15.77
C GLY A 141 24.74 -13.96 14.73
N LEU A 142 24.65 -15.23 14.34
CA LEU A 142 23.79 -15.70 13.24
C LEU A 142 22.30 -15.46 13.53
N VAL A 143 21.87 -15.65 14.78
CA VAL A 143 20.47 -15.41 15.20
C VAL A 143 20.12 -13.93 15.07
N ALA A 144 21.02 -13.04 15.51
CA ALA A 144 20.81 -11.60 15.40
C ALA A 144 20.78 -11.13 13.94
N ALA A 145 21.67 -11.66 13.09
CA ALA A 145 21.64 -11.42 11.65
C ALA A 145 20.33 -11.87 10.99
N PHE A 146 19.83 -13.04 11.36
CA PHE A 146 18.51 -13.53 10.92
C PHE A 146 17.39 -12.59 11.35
N CYS A 147 17.32 -12.24 12.64
CA CYS A 147 16.31 -11.31 13.16
C CYS A 147 16.37 -9.95 12.46
N PHE A 148 17.57 -9.41 12.26
CA PHE A 148 17.76 -8.13 11.58
C PHE A 148 17.24 -8.17 10.14
N GLY A 149 17.64 -9.19 9.37
CA GLY A 149 17.14 -9.40 8.01
C GLY A 149 15.61 -9.54 7.99
N ALA A 150 15.04 -10.36 8.88
CA ALA A 150 13.60 -10.56 8.98
C ALA A 150 12.85 -9.26 9.28
N GLY A 151 13.31 -8.47 10.26
CA GLY A 151 12.69 -7.19 10.61
C GLY A 151 12.68 -6.20 9.43
N ILE A 152 13.78 -6.12 8.67
CA ILE A 152 13.83 -5.27 7.47
C ILE A 152 12.90 -5.80 6.38
N GLY A 153 12.87 -7.11 6.14
CA GLY A 153 11.98 -7.72 5.15
C GLY A 153 10.50 -7.45 5.47
N ILE A 154 10.10 -7.57 6.74
CA ILE A 154 8.75 -7.22 7.20
C ILE A 154 8.46 -5.73 6.97
N THR A 155 9.43 -4.85 7.25
CA THR A 155 9.30 -3.41 7.03
C THR A 155 9.12 -3.05 5.55
N ILE A 156 9.89 -3.67 4.65
CA ILE A 156 9.77 -3.46 3.20
C ILE A 156 8.40 -3.92 2.70
N PHE A 157 7.92 -5.07 3.17
CA PHE A 157 6.57 -5.53 2.86
C PHE A 157 5.52 -4.55 3.39
N GLY A 158 5.66 -4.05 4.62
CA GLY A 158 4.76 -3.05 5.22
C GLY A 158 4.67 -1.75 4.41
N ILE A 159 5.82 -1.22 3.97
CA ILE A 159 5.85 -0.04 3.07
C ILE A 159 5.11 -0.36 1.75
N SER A 160 5.42 -1.52 1.14
CA SER A 160 4.77 -1.94 -0.11
C SER A 160 3.26 -2.09 0.05
N TYR A 161 2.82 -2.66 1.17
CA TYR A 161 1.42 -2.82 1.55
C TYR A 161 0.76 -1.45 1.69
N MET A 162 1.36 -0.51 2.42
CA MET A 162 0.83 0.86 2.58
C MET A 162 0.62 1.56 1.22
N PHE A 163 1.56 1.47 0.28
CA PHE A 163 1.38 2.10 -1.04
C PHE A 163 0.31 1.41 -1.89
N VAL A 164 0.27 0.08 -1.90
CA VAL A 164 -0.65 -0.66 -2.77
C VAL A 164 -2.04 -0.71 -2.15
N HIS A 165 -2.17 -1.17 -0.91
CA HIS A 165 -3.44 -1.31 -0.22
C HIS A 165 -4.03 0.07 0.16
N ASP A 166 -3.37 0.80 1.04
CA ASP A 166 -3.91 2.06 1.58
C ASP A 166 -3.92 3.18 0.54
N GLY A 167 -2.83 3.30 -0.21
CA GLY A 167 -2.67 4.29 -1.26
C GLY A 167 -3.50 3.97 -2.51
N LEU A 168 -3.18 2.87 -3.20
CA LEU A 168 -3.78 2.58 -4.52
C LEU A 168 -5.20 2.02 -4.42
N VAL A 169 -5.46 1.03 -3.56
CA VAL A 169 -6.79 0.43 -3.45
C VAL A 169 -7.76 1.35 -2.72
N HIS A 170 -7.39 1.81 -1.53
CA HIS A 170 -8.26 2.60 -0.65
C HIS A 170 -8.21 4.10 -0.86
N LYS A 171 -7.25 4.59 -1.67
CA LYS A 171 -7.12 6.01 -2.01
C LYS A 171 -7.01 6.89 -0.77
N ARG A 172 -6.37 6.39 0.29
CA ARG A 172 -6.08 7.17 1.51
C ARG A 172 -5.10 8.30 1.25
N PHE A 173 -4.16 8.07 0.35
CA PHE A 173 -3.24 9.08 -0.18
C PHE A 173 -2.99 8.84 -1.67
N PRO A 174 -2.58 9.86 -2.43
CA PRO A 174 -2.34 9.74 -3.86
C PRO A 174 -1.12 8.87 -4.15
N THR A 175 -1.24 7.99 -5.15
CA THR A 175 -0.19 7.05 -5.61
C THR A 175 0.27 7.32 -7.05
N GLY A 176 -0.06 8.49 -7.58
CA GLY A 176 0.35 8.92 -8.93
C GLY A 176 -0.11 7.93 -10.02
N SER A 177 0.85 7.44 -10.81
CA SER A 177 0.61 6.53 -11.93
C SER A 177 0.61 5.05 -11.57
N MET A 178 0.74 4.66 -10.29
CA MET A 178 0.78 3.25 -9.89
C MET A 178 -0.44 2.46 -10.37
N GLY A 179 -1.62 3.07 -10.36
CA GLY A 179 -2.85 2.44 -10.85
C GLY A 179 -2.91 2.20 -12.36
N LYS A 180 -1.93 2.70 -13.12
CA LYS A 180 -1.79 2.43 -14.56
C LYS A 180 -0.97 1.18 -14.85
N ILE A 181 -0.21 0.69 -13.87
CA ILE A 181 0.59 -0.53 -14.00
C ILE A 181 -0.38 -1.73 -14.07
N PRO A 182 -0.35 -2.55 -15.14
CA PRO A 182 -1.34 -3.60 -15.35
C PRO A 182 -1.46 -4.57 -14.18
N PHE A 183 -0.32 -4.98 -13.60
CA PHE A 183 -0.29 -5.87 -12.43
C PHE A 183 -0.95 -5.25 -11.21
N LEU A 184 -0.55 -4.04 -10.80
CA LEU A 184 -1.12 -3.36 -9.63
C LEU A 184 -2.59 -3.00 -9.81
N ARG A 185 -3.02 -2.72 -11.04
CA ARG A 185 -4.44 -2.55 -11.37
C ARG A 185 -5.22 -3.83 -11.14
N ARG A 186 -4.69 -4.99 -11.57
CA ARG A 186 -5.31 -6.30 -11.29
C ARG A 186 -5.37 -6.59 -9.79
N VAL A 187 -4.31 -6.30 -9.03
CA VAL A 187 -4.31 -6.41 -7.57
C VAL A 187 -5.41 -5.54 -6.94
N ALA A 188 -5.52 -4.27 -7.35
CA ALA A 188 -6.55 -3.37 -6.83
C ALA A 188 -7.98 -3.82 -7.18
N ALA A 189 -8.18 -4.35 -8.40
CA ALA A 189 -9.44 -4.92 -8.81
C ALA A 189 -9.79 -6.19 -8.01
N ALA A 190 -8.82 -7.07 -7.76
CA ALA A 190 -9.00 -8.27 -6.96
C ALA A 190 -9.40 -7.92 -5.52
N HIS A 191 -8.73 -6.94 -4.90
CA HIS A 191 -9.08 -6.46 -3.56
C HIS A 191 -10.46 -5.80 -3.52
N SER A 192 -10.88 -5.13 -4.60
CA SER A 192 -12.25 -4.58 -4.68
C SER A 192 -13.33 -5.66 -4.66
N LEU A 193 -13.04 -6.86 -5.17
CA LEU A 193 -13.96 -8.00 -5.13
C LEU A 193 -14.02 -8.63 -3.73
N HIS A 194 -12.91 -8.58 -2.98
CA HIS A 194 -12.88 -8.97 -1.57
C HIS A 194 -13.82 -8.11 -0.72
N HIS A 195 -13.78 -6.78 -0.86
CA HIS A 195 -14.62 -5.83 -0.10
C HIS A 195 -16.12 -5.95 -0.30
N ILE A 196 -16.56 -6.68 -1.32
CA ILE A 196 -17.98 -6.95 -1.56
C ILE A 196 -18.35 -8.39 -1.19
N ASP A 197 -17.48 -9.06 -0.42
CA ASP A 197 -17.60 -10.44 0.05
C ASP A 197 -17.90 -11.46 -1.05
N LYS A 198 -17.44 -11.19 -2.28
CA LYS A 198 -17.62 -12.13 -3.39
C LYS A 198 -16.73 -13.35 -3.19
N PHE A 199 -17.15 -14.49 -3.73
CA PHE A 199 -16.41 -15.76 -3.64
C PHE A 199 -16.09 -16.16 -2.19
N ASN A 200 -17.05 -15.96 -1.27
CA ASN A 200 -16.89 -16.21 0.17
C ASN A 200 -15.71 -15.42 0.77
N GLY A 201 -15.52 -14.17 0.35
CA GLY A 201 -14.44 -13.29 0.84
C GLY A 201 -13.08 -13.51 0.17
N VAL A 202 -12.94 -14.37 -0.84
CA VAL A 202 -11.69 -14.52 -1.60
C VAL A 202 -11.54 -13.34 -2.58
N PRO A 203 -10.36 -12.71 -2.70
CA PRO A 203 -9.05 -13.11 -2.14
C PRO A 203 -8.69 -12.49 -0.78
N TYR A 204 -7.82 -13.18 -0.02
CA TYR A 204 -7.27 -12.64 1.23
C TYR A 204 -5.83 -12.12 1.09
N GLY A 205 -5.06 -12.59 0.10
CA GLY A 205 -3.74 -12.04 -0.21
C GLY A 205 -3.85 -10.72 -0.98
N LEU A 206 -2.86 -9.83 -0.79
CA LEU A 206 -2.80 -8.57 -1.52
C LEU A 206 -2.24 -8.79 -2.92
N PHE A 207 -0.96 -9.14 -3.03
CA PHE A 207 -0.29 -9.27 -4.34
C PHE A 207 -0.69 -10.54 -5.08
N LEU A 208 -0.96 -11.61 -4.35
CA LEU A 208 -1.40 -12.87 -4.89
C LEU A 208 -2.93 -12.98 -4.99
N GLY A 209 -3.67 -11.90 -4.71
CA GLY A 209 -5.12 -11.87 -4.82
C GLY A 209 -5.65 -12.28 -6.21
N PRO A 210 -5.06 -11.85 -7.33
CA PRO A 210 -5.43 -12.33 -8.67
C PRO A 210 -5.28 -13.85 -8.83
N GLN A 211 -4.25 -14.45 -8.22
CA GLN A 211 -4.02 -15.90 -8.26
C GLN A 211 -5.06 -16.64 -7.42
N GLU A 212 -5.42 -16.13 -6.25
CA GLU A 212 -6.47 -16.70 -5.40
C GLU A 212 -7.83 -16.68 -6.10
N LEU A 213 -8.19 -15.56 -6.74
CA LEU A 213 -9.42 -15.49 -7.52
C LEU A 213 -9.43 -16.49 -8.66
N ALA A 214 -8.31 -16.69 -9.36
CA ALA A 214 -8.24 -17.70 -10.42
C ALA A 214 -8.52 -19.12 -9.91
N ARG A 215 -8.08 -19.46 -8.68
CA ARG A 215 -8.32 -20.79 -8.08
C ARG A 215 -9.79 -21.05 -7.72
N VAL A 216 -10.58 -19.99 -7.53
CA VAL A 216 -12.02 -20.09 -7.22
C VAL A 216 -12.91 -19.77 -8.44
N GLY A 217 -12.33 -19.70 -9.64
CA GLY A 217 -13.08 -19.41 -10.88
C GLY A 217 -13.46 -17.93 -11.06
N GLY A 218 -12.88 -17.00 -10.30
CA GLY A 218 -13.19 -15.57 -10.32
C GLY A 218 -12.47 -14.74 -11.39
N THR A 219 -11.84 -15.38 -12.38
CA THR A 219 -11.03 -14.69 -13.40
C THR A 219 -11.85 -13.72 -14.26
N ASP A 220 -13.07 -14.10 -14.64
CA ASP A 220 -13.94 -13.25 -15.49
C ASP A 220 -14.46 -12.03 -14.74
N ASP A 221 -14.79 -12.20 -13.45
CA ASP A 221 -15.15 -11.09 -12.57
C ASP A 221 -13.99 -10.12 -12.37
N LEU A 222 -12.78 -10.64 -12.18
CA LEU A 222 -11.58 -9.83 -12.09
C LEU A 222 -11.35 -9.02 -13.37
N ASN A 223 -11.48 -9.65 -14.55
CA ASN A 223 -11.31 -8.98 -15.83
C ASN A 223 -12.37 -7.88 -16.03
N ARG A 224 -13.64 -8.18 -15.76
CA ARG A 224 -14.73 -7.17 -15.80
C ARG A 224 -14.47 -6.01 -14.85
N GLN A 225 -13.98 -6.28 -13.64
CA GLN A 225 -13.66 -5.22 -12.67
C GLN A 225 -12.48 -4.35 -13.15
N VAL A 226 -11.47 -4.93 -13.78
CA VAL A 226 -10.36 -4.18 -14.40
C VAL A 226 -10.86 -3.29 -15.55
N GLU A 227 -11.68 -3.83 -16.45
CA GLU A 227 -12.27 -3.07 -17.56
C GLU A 227 -13.12 -1.91 -17.07
N ARG A 228 -13.94 -2.15 -16.03
CA ARG A 228 -14.73 -1.10 -15.37
C ARG A 228 -13.84 0.02 -14.83
N GLN A 229 -12.74 -0.31 -14.16
CA GLN A 229 -11.80 0.69 -13.65
C GLN A 229 -11.16 1.50 -14.79
N ILE A 230 -10.78 0.86 -15.89
CA ILE A 230 -10.23 1.53 -17.08
C ILE A 230 -11.26 2.47 -17.72
N ALA A 231 -12.51 2.03 -17.85
CA ALA A 231 -13.59 2.85 -18.40
C ALA A 231 -13.82 4.10 -17.56
N ILE A 232 -13.88 3.95 -16.22
CA ILE A 232 -14.01 5.08 -15.28
C ILE A 232 -12.82 6.05 -15.40
N GLU A 233 -11.59 5.53 -15.53
CA GLU A 233 -10.40 6.37 -15.72
C GLU A 233 -10.46 7.17 -17.02
N LYS A 234 -10.83 6.53 -18.14
CA LYS A 234 -10.99 7.19 -19.45
C LYS A 234 -12.07 8.26 -19.40
N GLN A 235 -13.21 7.97 -18.77
CA GLN A 235 -14.30 8.94 -18.61
C GLN A 235 -13.83 10.16 -17.82
N ARG A 236 -13.12 9.96 -16.70
CA ARG A 236 -12.55 11.06 -15.90
C ARG A 236 -11.54 11.88 -16.67
N ALA A 237 -10.67 11.24 -17.45
CA ALA A 237 -9.69 11.93 -18.29
C ALA A 237 -10.37 12.79 -19.37
N ALA A 238 -11.40 12.25 -20.03
CA ALA A 238 -12.20 12.99 -21.01
C ALA A 238 -12.88 14.22 -20.38
N SER A 239 -13.56 14.06 -19.24
CA SER A 239 -14.20 15.16 -18.52
C SER A 239 -13.20 16.24 -18.08
N ASN A 240 -11.99 15.85 -17.66
CA ASN A 240 -10.94 16.80 -17.30
C ASN A 240 -10.41 17.56 -18.52
N SER A 241 -10.24 16.88 -19.67
CA SER A 241 -9.76 17.51 -20.90
C SER A 241 -10.74 18.55 -21.45
N LEU A 242 -12.05 18.25 -21.37
CA LEU A 242 -13.10 19.17 -21.77
C LEU A 242 -13.14 20.40 -20.86
N ALA A 243 -12.97 20.21 -19.55
CA ALA A 243 -12.95 21.30 -18.59
C ALA A 243 -11.73 22.23 -18.76
N LEU A 244 -10.59 21.72 -19.23
CA LEU A 244 -9.39 22.52 -19.51
C LEU A 244 -9.49 23.29 -20.82
N LYS A 245 -10.19 22.75 -21.83
CA LYS A 245 -10.43 23.46 -23.10
C LYS A 245 -11.46 24.59 -22.98
N ALA A 246 -12.28 24.56 -21.93
CA ALA A 246 -13.33 25.55 -21.66
C ALA A 246 -12.89 26.66 -20.68
N SER A 247 -11.62 26.66 -20.24
CA SER A 247 -11.03 27.63 -19.30
C SER A 247 -9.86 28.37 -19.91
#